data_AF-A0A7U6B720-F1
#
_entry.id   AF-A0A7U6B720-F1
#
_cell.length_a   1.000
_cell.length_b   1.000
_cell.length_c   1.000
_cell.angle_alpha   90.00
_cell.angle_beta   90.00
_cell.angle_gamma   90.00
#
_symmetry.space_group_name_H-M   'P 1'
#
loop_
_entity.id
_entity.type
_entity.pdbx_description
1 polymer ?
#
loop_
_entity_poly.entity_id
_entity_poly.type
_entity_poly.pdbx_seq_one_letter_code
_entity_poly.pdbx_strand_id
1 'polypeptide(L)'
;MIIAITSFALPKPISREEAQRIFMSTAPTYQAVAGLLQKHYVLSEDGGTAGGVYFWKTREAAQAMYTPAWREFVREKYGTEPTVTYFDSPVVVDNVTGQVFQNEPGA
;
A
#
# COMPACT_ATOMS: atom_id res chain seq x y z
N MET A 1 -14.69 -1.80 3.71
CA MET A 1 -13.35 -1.31 3.29
C MET A 1 -12.38 -2.48 3.22
N ILE A 2 -11.48 -2.48 2.24
CA ILE A 2 -10.42 -3.49 2.09
C ILE A 2 -9.07 -2.86 2.42
N ILE A 3 -8.26 -3.57 3.20
CA ILE A 3 -6.84 -3.25 3.40
C ILE A 3 -6.03 -4.19 2.52
N ALA A 4 -5.17 -3.64 1.66
CA ALA A 4 -4.16 -4.41 0.95
C ALA A 4 -2.79 -4.04 1.49
N ILE A 5 -1.96 -5.04 1.77
CA ILE A 5 -0.57 -4.86 2.18
C ILE A 5 0.30 -5.44 1.08
N THR A 6 1.18 -4.62 0.52
CA THR A 6 2.21 -5.05 -0.41
C THR A 6 3.56 -5.01 0.26
N SER A 7 4.40 -6.01 0.06
CA SER A 7 5.80 -5.97 0.49
C SER A 7 6.71 -6.59 -0.56
N PHE A 8 7.94 -6.10 -0.63
CA PHE A 8 9.00 -6.63 -1.47
C PHE A 8 10.35 -6.37 -0.81
N ALA A 9 11.26 -7.33 -0.93
CA ALA A 9 12.62 -7.17 -0.43
C ALA A 9 13.39 -6.17 -1.30
N LEU A 10 14.17 -5.31 -0.67
CA LEU A 10 15.10 -4.43 -1.37
C LEU A 10 16.42 -5.15 -1.59
N PRO A 11 17.12 -4.92 -2.72
CA PRO A 11 18.40 -5.55 -2.99
C PRO A 11 19.48 -5.11 -2.01
N LYS A 12 19.31 -3.91 -1.42
CA LYS A 12 20.13 -3.37 -0.34
C LYS A 12 19.22 -2.61 0.62
N PRO A 13 19.49 -2.66 1.93
CA PRO A 13 18.82 -1.81 2.89
C PRO A 13 19.00 -0.32 2.54
N ILE A 14 17.94 0.46 2.75
CA ILE A 14 17.97 1.91 2.56
C ILE A 14 17.58 2.64 3.85
N SER A 15 18.00 3.89 3.99
CA SER A 15 17.58 4.73 5.11
C SER A 15 16.14 5.21 4.94
N ARG A 16 15.53 5.67 6.04
CA ARG A 16 14.20 6.29 6.03
C ARG A 16 14.13 7.50 5.11
N GLU A 17 15.18 8.33 5.08
CA GLU A 17 15.28 9.54 4.27
C GLU A 17 15.39 9.20 2.78
N GLU A 18 16.16 8.16 2.45
CA GLU A 18 16.25 7.65 1.08
C GLU A 18 14.91 7.07 0.61
N ALA A 19 14.26 6.26 1.45
CA ALA A 19 12.94 5.73 1.20
C ALA A 19 11.92 6.85 0.96
N GLN A 20 11.91 7.89 1.80
CA GLN A 20 11.02 9.05 1.63
C GLN A 20 11.22 9.72 0.26
N ARG A 21 12.47 9.98 -0.16
CA ARG A 21 12.74 10.58 -1.48
C ARG A 21 12.22 9.70 -2.62
N ILE A 22 12.47 8.40 -2.56
CA ILE A 22 11.99 7.45 -3.57
C ILE A 22 10.47 7.41 -3.60
N PHE A 23 9.81 7.31 -2.44
CA PHE A 23 8.35 7.19 -2.35
C PHE A 23 7.63 8.46 -2.80
N MET A 24 8.20 9.64 -2.51
CA MET A 24 7.65 10.92 -3.00
C MET A 24 7.65 11.01 -4.52
N SER A 25 8.60 10.38 -5.23
CA SER A 25 8.60 10.36 -6.71
C SER A 25 7.42 9.61 -7.30
N THR A 26 6.88 8.62 -6.58
CA THR A 26 5.74 7.81 -7.02
C THR A 26 4.42 8.20 -6.38
N ALA A 27 4.42 8.93 -5.26
CA ALA A 27 3.20 9.29 -4.53
C ALA A 27 2.13 9.99 -5.40
N PRO A 28 2.47 10.94 -6.31
CA PRO A 28 1.48 11.60 -7.15
C PRO A 28 0.68 10.65 -8.04
N THR A 29 1.25 9.52 -8.49
CA THR A 29 0.55 8.58 -9.39
C THR A 29 -0.64 7.91 -8.72
N TYR A 30 -0.70 7.91 -7.39
CA TYR A 30 -1.77 7.28 -6.62
C TYR A 30 -2.99 8.19 -6.40
N GLN A 31 -2.87 9.49 -6.65
CA GLN A 31 -3.98 10.43 -6.45
C GLN A 31 -5.15 10.18 -7.41
N ALA A 32 -4.86 9.64 -8.60
CA ALA A 32 -5.86 9.36 -9.63
C ALA A 32 -6.40 7.92 -9.58
N VAL A 33 -5.98 7.11 -8.61
CA VAL A 33 -6.35 5.68 -8.57
C VAL A 33 -7.76 5.54 -8.01
N ALA A 34 -8.69 5.12 -8.87
CA ALA A 34 -10.09 4.98 -8.52
C ALA A 34 -10.29 4.01 -7.35
N GLY A 35 -11.04 4.44 -6.34
CA GLY A 35 -11.38 3.63 -5.16
C GLY A 35 -10.27 3.52 -4.10
N LEU A 36 -9.07 4.06 -4.35
CA LEU A 36 -8.03 4.19 -3.34
C LEU A 36 -8.38 5.36 -2.40
N LEU A 37 -8.49 5.07 -1.11
CA LEU A 37 -8.76 6.06 -0.07
C LEU A 37 -7.45 6.64 0.47
N GLN A 38 -6.52 5.77 0.85
CA GLN A 38 -5.24 6.14 1.45
C GLN A 38 -4.17 5.11 1.08
N LYS A 39 -2.92 5.57 0.97
CA LYS A 39 -1.74 4.73 0.85
C LYS A 39 -0.67 5.21 1.83
N HIS A 40 -0.18 4.30 2.66
CA HIS A 40 0.99 4.50 3.49
C HIS A 40 2.14 3.73 2.89
N TYR A 41 3.22 4.42 2.57
CA TYR A 41 4.47 3.75 2.24
C TYR A 41 5.11 3.25 3.52
N VAL A 42 5.65 2.03 3.48
CA VAL A 42 6.30 1.42 4.65
C VAL A 42 7.69 0.93 4.27
N LEU A 43 8.58 1.01 5.24
CA LEU A 43 9.94 0.48 5.22
C LEU A 43 10.11 -0.31 6.52
N SER A 44 10.69 -1.51 6.45
CA SER A 44 11.05 -2.27 7.64
C SER A 44 12.13 -1.55 8.45
N GLU A 45 12.21 -1.89 9.72
CA GLU A 45 13.13 -1.25 10.67
C GLU A 45 14.61 -1.42 10.26
N ASP A 46 14.93 -2.57 9.66
CA ASP A 46 16.25 -2.88 9.10
C ASP A 46 16.51 -2.27 7.71
N GLY A 47 15.52 -1.59 7.12
CA GLY A 47 15.59 -1.00 5.79
C GLY A 47 15.55 -2.00 4.63
N GLY A 48 15.47 -3.30 4.89
CA GLY A 48 15.60 -4.38 3.89
C GLY A 48 14.31 -4.73 3.15
N THR A 49 13.15 -4.29 3.63
CA THR A 49 11.83 -4.54 3.01
C THR A 49 11.08 -3.23 2.86
N ALA A 50 10.56 -2.97 1.67
CA ALA A 50 9.68 -1.85 1.40
C ALA A 50 8.29 -2.33 0.96
N GLY A 51 7.33 -1.43 1.01
CA GLY A 51 5.96 -1.81 0.69
C GLY A 51 4.97 -0.68 0.77
N GLY A 52 3.70 -1.06 0.90
CA GLY A 52 2.62 -0.13 1.13
C GLY A 52 1.43 -0.77 1.82
N VAL A 53 0.75 0.01 2.65
CA VAL A 53 -0.56 -0.30 3.21
C VAL A 53 -1.58 0.57 2.50
N TYR A 54 -2.57 -0.05 1.90
CA TYR A 54 -3.55 0.61 1.05
C TYR A 54 -4.93 0.39 1.62
N PHE A 55 -5.72 1.45 1.66
CA PHE A 55 -7.10 1.46 2.12
C PHE A 55 -7.99 1.68 0.90
N TRP A 56 -8.83 0.70 0.59
CA TRP A 56 -9.65 0.66 -0.61
C TRP A 56 -11.13 0.64 -0.26
N LYS A 57 -11.95 1.33 -1.06
CA LYS A 57 -13.42 1.25 -0.94
C LYS A 57 -13.91 -0.19 -1.06
N THR A 58 -13.51 -0.88 -2.13
CA THR A 58 -13.97 -2.24 -2.45
C THR A 58 -12.84 -3.19 -2.83
N ARG A 59 -13.15 -4.49 -2.88
CA ARG A 59 -12.21 -5.55 -3.27
C ARG A 59 -11.82 -5.44 -4.74
N GLU A 60 -12.78 -5.09 -5.58
CA GLU A 60 -12.65 -4.97 -7.02
C GLU A 60 -11.72 -3.81 -7.39
N ALA A 61 -11.88 -2.66 -6.71
CA ALA A 61 -10.99 -1.51 -6.87
C ALA A 61 -9.54 -1.87 -6.51
N ALA A 62 -9.34 -2.62 -5.42
CA ALA A 62 -8.01 -3.11 -5.04
C ALA A 62 -7.44 -4.05 -6.11
N GLN A 63 -8.21 -5.03 -6.57
CA GLN A 63 -7.75 -6.00 -7.57
C GLN A 63 -7.43 -5.36 -8.93
N ALA A 64 -8.13 -4.29 -9.32
CA ALA A 64 -7.85 -3.54 -10.52
C ALA A 64 -6.45 -2.87 -10.51
N MET A 65 -5.89 -2.60 -9.33
CA MET A 65 -4.54 -2.04 -9.19
C MET A 65 -3.44 -3.11 -9.32
N TYR A 66 -3.60 -4.24 -8.64
CA TYR A 66 -2.54 -5.26 -8.50
C TYR A 66 -2.52 -6.26 -9.66
N THR A 67 -2.42 -5.73 -10.87
CA THR A 67 -2.35 -6.49 -12.12
C THR A 67 -0.98 -7.14 -12.34
N PRO A 68 -0.84 -8.07 -13.30
CA PRO A 68 0.47 -8.58 -13.71
C PRO A 68 1.46 -7.46 -14.10
N ALA A 69 0.99 -6.43 -14.81
CA ALA A 69 1.82 -5.28 -15.18
C ALA A 69 2.34 -4.49 -13.97
N TRP A 70 1.54 -4.37 -12.90
CA TRP A 70 2.01 -3.78 -11.65
C TRP A 70 3.12 -4.63 -11.00
N ARG A 71 2.98 -5.96 -11.01
CA ARG A 71 4.01 -6.87 -10.47
C ARG A 71 5.32 -6.75 -11.26
N GLU A 72 5.22 -6.67 -12.59
CA GLU A 72 6.36 -6.45 -13.48
C GLU A 72 7.04 -5.12 -13.18
N PHE A 73 6.29 -4.02 -13.07
CA PHE A 73 6.85 -2.72 -12.69
C PHE A 73 7.63 -2.75 -11.37
N VAL A 74 7.08 -3.42 -10.35
CA VAL A 74 7.77 -3.56 -9.05
C VAL A 74 9.03 -4.43 -9.20
N ARG A 75 8.94 -5.53 -9.96
CA ARG A 75 10.09 -6.40 -10.24
C ARG A 75 11.19 -5.67 -11.00
N GLU A 76 10.86 -4.85 -11.99
CA GLU A 76 11.83 -4.03 -12.72
C GLU A 76 12.49 -2.98 -11.82
N LYS A 77 11.71 -2.33 -10.95
CA LYS A 77 12.21 -1.27 -10.08
C LYS A 77 13.08 -1.79 -8.92
N TYR A 78 12.73 -2.94 -8.36
CA TYR A 78 13.32 -3.44 -7.11
C TYR A 78 13.99 -4.81 -7.22
N GLY A 79 13.86 -5.50 -8.35
CA GLY A 79 14.51 -6.79 -8.61
C GLY A 79 13.91 -7.98 -7.85
N THR A 80 12.77 -7.79 -7.18
CA THR A 80 12.14 -8.82 -6.33
C THR A 80 10.66 -8.97 -6.63
N GLU A 81 10.12 -10.16 -6.39
CA GLU A 81 8.69 -10.42 -6.56
C GLU A 81 7.91 -9.82 -5.38
N PRO A 82 6.93 -8.92 -5.63
CA PRO A 82 6.10 -8.41 -4.55
C PRO A 82 5.08 -9.43 -4.08
N THR A 83 4.77 -9.36 -2.79
CA THR A 83 3.59 -9.98 -2.20
C THR A 83 2.44 -8.98 -2.14
N VAL A 84 1.20 -9.48 -2.20
CA VAL A 84 -0.01 -8.70 -1.95
C VAL A 84 -0.94 -9.54 -1.10
N THR A 85 -1.22 -9.06 0.10
CA THR A 85 -2.17 -9.69 1.04
C THR A 85 -3.35 -8.76 1.25
N TYR A 86 -4.54 -9.34 1.35
CA TYR A 86 -5.78 -8.58 1.47
C TYR A 86 -6.52 -8.94 2.75
N PHE A 87 -7.12 -7.95 3.38
CA PHE A 87 -7.86 -8.07 4.62
C PHE A 87 -9.16 -7.27 4.53
N ASP A 88 -10.23 -7.84 5.05
CA ASP A 88 -11.41 -7.05 5.40
C ASP A 88 -11.11 -6.23 6.65
N SER A 89 -11.48 -4.95 6.63
CA SER A 89 -11.40 -4.07 7.79
C SER A 89 -12.80 -3.63 8.17
N PRO A 90 -13.49 -4.38 9.04
CA PRO A 90 -14.88 -4.10 9.41
C PRO A 90 -15.03 -2.99 10.46
N VAL A 91 -13.96 -2.63 11.18
CA VAL A 91 -13.98 -1.60 12.23
C VAL A 91 -12.70 -0.78 12.16
N VAL A 92 -12.81 0.55 12.33
CA VAL A 92 -11.69 1.48 12.46
C VAL A 92 -11.81 2.22 13.79
N VAL A 93 -10.72 2.26 14.54
CA VAL A 93 -10.58 3.12 15.72
C VAL A 93 -9.71 4.30 15.32
N ASP A 94 -10.26 5.51 15.38
CA ASP A 94 -9.56 6.74 15.04
C ASP A 94 -9.42 7.62 16.28
N ASN A 95 -8.25 7.57 16.91
CA ASN A 95 -7.94 8.39 18.07
C ASN A 95 -7.67 9.87 17.74
N VAL A 96 -7.47 10.22 16.45
CA VAL A 96 -7.29 11.62 16.04
C VAL A 96 -8.63 12.34 16.10
N THR A 97 -9.71 11.68 15.69
CA THR A 97 -11.07 12.21 15.77
C THR A 97 -11.83 11.76 17.02
N GLY A 98 -11.33 10.75 17.74
CA GLY A 98 -11.98 10.15 18.91
C GLY A 98 -13.18 9.26 18.54
N GLN A 99 -13.23 8.74 17.32
CA GLN A 99 -14.37 8.02 16.77
C GLN A 99 -14.05 6.55 16.49
N VAL A 100 -15.10 5.73 16.47
CA VAL A 100 -15.05 4.34 16.00
C VAL A 100 -16.02 4.21 14.84
N PHE A 101 -15.51 3.73 13.70
CA PHE A 101 -16.28 3.53 12.49
C PHE A 101 -16.52 2.04 12.26
N GLN A 102 -17.74 1.70 11.88
CA GLN A 102 -18.04 0.40 11.29
C GLN A 102 -17.96 0.54 9.77
N ASN A 103 -17.22 -0.34 9.13
CA ASN A 103 -17.09 -0.37 7.69
C ASN A 103 -17.99 -1.49 7.16
N GLU A 104 -19.07 -1.11 6.52
CA GLU A 104 -19.88 -2.09 5.81
C GLU A 104 -19.17 -2.51 4.51
N PRO A 105 -19.20 -3.80 4.13
CA PRO A 105 -18.68 -4.24 2.84
C PRO A 105 -19.54 -3.65 1.71
N GLY A 106 -18.92 -2.92 0.78
CA GLY A 106 -19.54 -2.58 -0.51
C GLY A 106 -20.32 -1.25 -0.60
N ALA A 107 -20.15 -0.32 0.34
CA ALA A 107 -20.64 1.06 0.20
C ALA A 107 -19.74 1.95 -0.68
#